data_AF-A0A8B6DFB7-F1
#
_entry.id   AF-A0A8B6DFB7-F1
#
_cell.length_a   1.000
_cell.length_b   1.000
_cell.length_c   1.000
_cell.angle_alpha   90.00
_cell.angle_beta   90.00
_cell.angle_gamma   90.00
#
_symmetry.space_group_name_H-M   'P 1'
#
loop_
_entity.id
_entity.type
_entity.pdbx_description
1 polymer ?
#
loop_
_entity_poly.entity_id
_entity_poly.type
_entity_poly.pdbx_seq_one_letter_code
_entity_poly.pdbx_strand_id
1 'polypeptide(L)'
;MSSSAFINAVRRFAAIRGQVKIFRSDRGTNFIGAIDDLKIDSINVEDGPFKNFLYNSGTTWIFNPPHSSHMGGAWERMIGITRRILDSMLLNAAGRSLNA
;
A
#
# COMPACT_ATOMS: atom_id res chain seq x y z
N MET A 1 -2.85 -4.13 10.02
CA MET A 1 -3.10 -4.83 8.74
C MET A 1 -2.27 -6.09 8.79
N SER A 2 -2.87 -7.28 8.76
CA SER A 2 -2.09 -8.51 8.88
C SER A 2 -1.25 -8.79 7.64
N SER A 3 -0.14 -9.52 7.81
CA SER A 3 0.73 -9.96 6.71
C SER A 3 -0.02 -10.77 5.64
N SER A 4 -0.98 -11.61 6.03
CA SER A 4 -1.80 -12.40 5.10
C SER A 4 -2.73 -11.53 4.25
N ALA A 5 -3.38 -10.53 4.86
CA ALA A 5 -4.22 -9.58 4.13
C ALA A 5 -3.40 -8.77 3.11
N PHE A 6 -2.18 -8.38 3.47
CA PHE A 6 -1.28 -7.66 2.59
C PHE A 6 -0.75 -8.51 1.43
N ILE A 7 -0.32 -9.76 1.68
CA ILE A 7 0.05 -10.71 0.63
C ILE A 7 -1.10 -10.88 -0.36
N ASN A 8 -2.34 -11.02 0.12
CA ASN A 8 -3.51 -11.13 -0.74
C ASN A 8 -3.80 -9.85 -1.52
N ALA A 9 -3.52 -8.67 -0.97
CA ALA A 9 -3.60 -7.41 -1.72
C ALA A 9 -2.57 -7.38 -2.86
N VAL A 10 -1.32 -7.76 -2.59
CA VAL A 10 -0.25 -7.81 -3.61
C VAL A 10 -0.54 -8.83 -4.69
N ARG A 11 -1.06 -10.02 -4.33
CA ARG A 11 -1.51 -11.04 -5.30
C ARG A 11 -2.61 -10.52 -6.21
N ARG A 12 -3.62 -9.87 -5.66
CA ARG A 12 -4.71 -9.26 -6.46
C ARG A 12 -4.20 -8.18 -7.39
N PHE A 13 -3.28 -7.34 -6.90
CA PHE A 13 -2.63 -6.33 -7.74
C PHE A 13 -1.88 -6.97 -8.92
N ALA A 14 -1.07 -7.99 -8.66
CA ALA A 14 -0.33 -8.71 -9.69
C ALA A 14 -1.25 -9.45 -10.68
N ALA A 15 -2.39 -9.98 -10.23
CA ALA A 15 -3.37 -10.59 -11.11
C ALA A 15 -3.98 -9.59 -12.11
N ILE A 16 -4.13 -8.32 -11.71
CA ILE A 16 -4.72 -7.27 -12.55
C ILE A 16 -3.66 -6.58 -13.42
N ARG A 17 -2.44 -6.39 -12.91
CA ARG A 17 -1.38 -5.58 -13.56
C ARG A 17 -0.24 -6.39 -14.15
N GLY A 18 -0.21 -7.70 -13.90
CA GLY A 18 0.94 -8.56 -14.20
C GLY A 18 1.98 -8.56 -13.07
N GLN A 19 2.99 -9.41 -13.23
CA GLN A 19 4.06 -9.56 -12.23
C GLN A 19 4.82 -8.25 -12.04
N VAL A 20 4.82 -7.74 -10.82
CA VAL A 20 5.62 -6.56 -10.45
C VAL A 20 7.07 -6.99 -10.26
N LYS A 21 8.01 -6.22 -10.83
CA LYS A 21 9.44 -6.44 -10.63
C LYS A 21 9.99 -5.64 -9.45
N ILE A 22 9.51 -4.42 -9.27
CA ILE A 22 10.01 -3.51 -8.24
C ILE A 22 8.82 -2.81 -7.56
N PHE A 23 8.73 -2.92 -6.24
CA PHE A 23 7.93 -2.06 -5.40
C PHE A 23 8.80 -0.99 -4.76
N ARG A 24 8.25 0.21 -4.59
CA ARG A 24 8.92 1.31 -3.90
C ARG A 24 7.99 1.95 -2.88
N SER A 25 8.48 2.21 -1.68
CA SER A 25 7.69 2.86 -0.62
C SER A 25 8.58 3.73 0.29
N ASP A 26 7.95 4.58 1.09
CA ASP A 26 8.60 5.15 2.27
C ASP A 26 8.86 4.06 3.33
N ARG A 27 9.71 4.38 4.33
CA ARG A 27 9.94 3.55 5.52
C ARG A 27 8.80 3.72 6.54
N GLY A 28 7.56 3.71 6.05
CA GLY A 28 6.37 3.78 6.90
C GLY A 28 6.38 2.66 7.94
N THR A 29 5.94 3.00 9.14
CA THR A 29 5.81 2.10 10.28
C THR A 29 4.96 0.86 9.96
N ASN A 30 4.03 0.99 9.02
CA ASN A 30 3.19 -0.11 8.52
C ASN A 30 3.94 -1.17 7.67
N PHE A 31 5.10 -0.84 7.10
CA PHE A 31 5.88 -1.69 6.18
C PHE A 31 7.18 -2.22 6.77
N ILE A 32 7.76 -1.49 7.73
CA ILE A 32 8.97 -1.92 8.45
C ILE A 32 8.58 -2.77 9.67
N GLY A 33 7.31 -2.72 10.08
CA GLY A 33 6.87 -3.26 11.35
C GLY A 33 7.36 -2.36 12.48
N ALA A 34 6.71 -1.21 12.68
CA ALA A 34 7.02 -0.42 13.86
C ALA A 34 6.56 -1.15 15.11
N ILE A 35 7.58 -1.60 15.84
CA ILE A 35 7.61 -1.83 17.27
C ILE A 35 7.00 -3.18 17.67
N ASP A 36 7.91 -4.16 17.73
CA ASP A 36 7.80 -5.40 18.50
C ASP A 36 7.21 -5.16 19.92
N ASP A 37 7.43 -3.98 20.51
CA ASP A 37 6.90 -3.60 21.83
C ASP A 37 5.39 -3.27 21.86
N LEU A 38 4.73 -2.98 20.73
CA LEU A 38 3.33 -2.56 20.69
C LEU A 38 2.36 -3.69 20.30
N LYS A 39 2.86 -4.87 19.92
CA LYS A 39 2.06 -6.03 19.44
C LYS A 39 1.03 -5.65 18.36
N ILE A 40 1.31 -4.64 17.55
CA ILE A 40 0.42 -4.23 16.46
C ILE A 40 0.73 -5.11 15.24
N ASP A 41 -0.31 -5.72 14.68
CA ASP A 41 -0.28 -6.44 13.39
C ASP A 41 0.24 -5.52 12.29
N SER A 42 1.55 -5.57 12.10
CA SER A 42 2.30 -4.79 11.11
C SER A 42 3.01 -5.75 10.16
N ILE A 43 3.17 -5.34 8.91
CA ILE A 43 3.90 -6.13 7.94
C ILE A 43 5.36 -5.75 8.06
N ASN A 44 6.22 -6.72 8.35
CA ASN A 44 7.64 -6.58 8.12
C ASN A 44 7.92 -7.02 6.67
N VAL A 45 8.29 -6.07 5.83
CA VAL A 45 8.65 -6.35 4.42
C VAL A 45 10.11 -6.79 4.29
N GLU A 46 10.95 -6.45 5.26
CA GLU A 46 12.39 -6.75 5.29
C GLU A 46 12.70 -8.13 5.91
N ASP A 47 11.70 -8.77 6.55
CA ASP A 47 11.82 -10.09 7.16
C ASP A 47 10.51 -10.93 7.11
N GLY A 48 10.61 -12.22 7.40
CA GLY A 48 9.46 -13.11 7.59
C GLY A 48 8.75 -13.55 6.30
N PRO A 49 7.45 -13.90 6.37
CA PRO A 49 6.74 -14.57 5.27
C PRO A 49 6.58 -13.70 4.02
N PHE A 50 6.56 -12.37 4.18
CA PHE A 50 6.42 -11.46 3.04
C PHE A 50 7.69 -11.39 2.20
N LYS A 51 8.86 -11.36 2.83
CA LYS A 51 10.15 -11.41 2.12
C LYS A 51 10.29 -12.68 1.29
N ASN A 52 9.92 -13.83 1.84
CA ASN A 52 9.93 -15.10 1.09
C ASN A 52 8.99 -15.06 -0.11
N PHE A 53 7.80 -14.46 0.04
CA PHE A 53 6.87 -14.25 -1.06
C PHE A 53 7.45 -13.35 -2.16
N LEU A 54 8.09 -12.24 -1.81
CA LEU A 54 8.75 -11.35 -2.78
C LEU A 54 9.89 -12.06 -3.50
N TYR A 55 10.74 -12.79 -2.78
CA TYR A 55 11.85 -13.55 -3.34
C TYR A 55 11.36 -14.59 -4.36
N ASN A 56 10.37 -15.40 -3.98
CA ASN A 56 9.81 -16.44 -4.85
C ASN A 56 9.11 -15.87 -6.09
N SER A 57 8.62 -14.62 -6.03
CA SER A 57 8.01 -13.95 -7.17
C SER A 57 9.01 -13.16 -8.03
N GLY A 58 10.30 -13.16 -7.67
CA GLY A 58 11.33 -12.40 -8.37
C GLY A 58 11.10 -10.89 -8.29
N THR A 59 10.57 -10.43 -7.15
CA THR A 59 10.19 -9.04 -6.89
C THR A 59 11.13 -8.40 -5.88
N THR A 60 11.59 -7.19 -6.16
CA THR A 60 12.39 -6.39 -5.22
C THR A 60 11.52 -5.32 -4.56
N TRP A 61 11.70 -5.10 -3.26
CA TRP A 61 11.09 -3.96 -2.55
C TRP A 61 12.18 -2.98 -2.13
N ILE A 62 12.03 -1.72 -2.53
CA ILE A 62 13.01 -0.66 -2.28
C ILE A 62 12.38 0.41 -1.41
N PHE A 63 12.99 0.66 -0.26
CA PHE A 63 12.63 1.76 0.60
C PHE A 63 13.35 3.05 0.18
N ASN A 64 12.66 4.18 0.28
CA ASN A 64 13.31 5.47 0.11
C ASN A 64 14.41 5.66 1.19
N PRO A 65 15.50 6.37 0.85
CA PRO A 65 16.50 6.75 1.84
C PRO A 65 15.87 7.59 2.97
N PRO A 66 16.45 7.56 4.18
CA PRO A 66 16.04 8.45 5.26
C PRO A 66 15.97 9.90 4.79
N HIS A 67 14.98 10.64 5.28
CA HIS A 67 14.76 12.06 4.97
C HIS A 67 14.47 12.39 3.48
N SER A 68 14.20 11.39 2.63
CA SER A 68 13.85 11.60 1.21
C SER A 68 12.33 11.68 0.98
N SER A 69 11.63 12.53 1.74
CA SER A 69 10.16 12.69 1.68
C SER A 69 9.67 13.11 0.29
N HIS A 70 10.47 13.89 -0.44
CA HIS A 70 10.16 14.35 -1.80
C HIS A 70 9.98 13.21 -2.81
N MET A 71 10.58 12.03 -2.57
CA MET A 71 10.36 10.85 -3.43
C MET A 71 8.91 10.37 -3.35
N GLY A 72 8.15 10.80 -2.33
CA GLY A 72 6.75 10.49 -2.09
C GLY A 72 5.72 11.19 -2.97
N GLY A 73 6.09 12.35 -3.53
CA GLY A 73 5.10 13.31 -4.03
C GLY A 73 4.21 12.78 -5.15
N ALA A 74 4.73 11.90 -6.01
CA ALA A 74 3.96 11.35 -7.13
C ALA A 74 2.78 10.47 -6.64
N TRP A 75 3.03 9.54 -5.70
CA TRP A 75 1.95 8.69 -5.19
C TRP A 75 1.05 9.43 -4.21
N GLU A 76 1.56 10.37 -3.41
CA GLU A 76 0.74 11.24 -2.57
C GLU A 76 -0.25 12.07 -3.40
N ARG A 77 0.21 12.63 -4.52
CA ARG A 77 -0.67 13.35 -5.44
C ARG A 77 -1.73 12.44 -6.04
N MET A 78 -1.37 11.22 -6.46
CA MET A 78 -2.35 10.24 -6.96
C MET A 78 -3.36 9.86 -5.89
N ILE A 79 -2.94 9.62 -4.63
CA ILE A 79 -3.84 9.35 -3.51
C ILE A 79 -4.84 10.50 -3.33
N GLY A 80 -4.37 11.74 -3.36
CA GLY A 80 -5.23 12.92 -3.25
C GLY A 80 -6.23 13.05 -4.40
N ILE A 81 -5.83 12.74 -5.63
CA ILE A 81 -6.72 12.73 -6.80
C ILE A 81 -7.80 11.65 -6.64
N THR A 82 -7.40 10.42 -6.32
CA THR A 82 -8.34 9.29 -6.16
C THR A 82 -9.37 9.58 -5.07
N ARG A 83 -8.96 10.13 -3.92
CA ARG A 83 -9.89 10.51 -2.84
C ARG A 83 -10.92 11.53 -3.32
N ARG A 84 -10.48 12.61 -3.98
CA ARG A 84 -11.42 13.63 -4.51
C ARG A 84 -12.43 13.07 -5.50
N ILE A 85 -12.01 12.13 -6.35
CA ILE A 85 -12.92 11.47 -7.29
C ILE A 85 -13.95 10.64 -6.51
N LEU A 86 -13.50 9.82 -5.56
CA LEU A 86 -14.39 9.00 -4.74
C LEU A 86 -15.38 9.86 -3.94
N ASP A 87 -14.90 10.93 -3.30
CA ASP A 87 -15.73 11.85 -2.53
C ASP A 87 -16.81 12.48 -3.43
N SER A 88 -16.42 12.94 -4.61
CA SER A 88 -17.38 13.49 -5.59
C SER A 88 -18.43 12.46 -6.02
N MET A 89 -18.02 11.21 -6.31
CA MET A 89 -18.96 10.15 -6.70
C MET A 89 -19.92 9.80 -5.57
N LEU A 90 -19.44 9.70 -4.33
CA LEU A 90 -20.26 9.36 -3.16
C LEU A 90 -21.21 10.49 -2.77
N LEU A 91 -20.76 11.75 -2.80
CA LEU A 91 -21.61 12.92 -2.56
C LEU A 91 -22.72 13.03 -3.61
N ASN A 92 -22.40 12.79 -4.88
CA ASN A 92 -23.39 12.76 -5.96
C ASN A 92 -24.39 11.61 -5.80
N ALA A 93 -23.95 10.44 -5.33
CA ALA A 93 -24.84 9.31 -5.06
C ALA A 93 -25.79 9.60 -3.87
N ALA A 94 -25.30 10.22 -2.81
CA ALA A 94 -26.12 10.63 -1.66
C ALA A 94 -27.17 11.69 -2.04
N GLY A 95 -26.80 12.67 -2.88
CA GLY A 95 -27.72 13.68 -3.38
C GLY A 95 -28.84 13.15 -4.27
N ARG A 96 -28.62 12.02 -4.97
CA ARG A 96 -29.67 11.34 -5.77
C ARG A 96 -30.67 10.58 -4.91
N SER A 97 -30.29 10.12 -3.72
CA SER A 97 -31.18 9.40 -2.79
C SER A 97 -32.18 10.32 -2.07
N LEU A 98 -31.92 11.62 -2.00
CA LEU A 98 -32.77 12.59 -1.30
C LEU A 98 -33.84 13.23 -2.21
N ASN A 99 -33.76 12.96 -3.53
CA ASN A 99 -34.66 13.49 -4.55
C ASN A 99 -35.48 12.38 -5.25
N ALA A 100 -35.54 11.18 -4.66
CA ALA A 100 -36.28 10.03 -5.16
C ALA A 100 -37.42 9.66 -4.20
#